data_AF-W4MA56-F1
#
_entry.id   AF-W4MA56-F1
#
_cell.length_a   1.000
_cell.length_b   1.000
_cell.length_c   1.000
_cell.angle_alpha   90.00
_cell.angle_beta   90.00
_cell.angle_gamma   90.00
#
_symmetry.space_group_name_H-M   'P 1'
#
loop_
_entity.id
_entity.type
_entity.pdbx_description
1 polymer ?
#
loop_
_entity_poly.entity_id
_entity_poly.type
_entity_poly.pdbx_seq_one_letter_code
_entity_poly.pdbx_strand_id
1 'polypeptide(L)'
;MRVPSDEHQAEIYFHQAPDITRQQQAKSWELRAATSLARLWQRQNKHQPAYVLHASVFAWFTVGFNAADLQDAGRLLDELNTDMRWLTAL
;
A
#
# COMPACT_ATOMS: atom_id res chain seq x y z
N MET A 1 -20.24 35.40 12.32
CA MET A 1 -19.92 34.10 11.68
C MET A 1 -20.57 33.01 12.55
N ARG A 2 -21.51 32.22 12.02
CA ARG A 2 -22.20 31.16 12.80
C ARG A 2 -21.33 29.91 12.75
N VAL A 3 -20.88 29.43 13.92
CA VAL A 3 -20.14 28.17 14.03
C VAL A 3 -21.11 27.03 13.71
N PRO A 4 -20.78 26.08 12.82
CA PRO A 4 -21.62 24.93 12.56
C PRO A 4 -21.87 24.13 13.85
N SER A 5 -23.06 23.54 13.99
CA SER A 5 -23.30 22.58 15.08
C SER A 5 -22.49 21.31 14.85
N ASP A 6 -22.18 20.60 15.94
CA ASP A 6 -21.51 19.29 15.86
C ASP A 6 -22.27 18.31 14.97
N GLU A 7 -23.61 18.39 14.94
CA GLU A 7 -24.48 17.59 14.07
C GLU A 7 -24.23 17.86 12.58
N HIS A 8 -24.09 19.13 12.18
CA HIS A 8 -23.81 19.48 10.79
C HIS A 8 -22.40 19.05 10.37
N GLN A 9 -21.43 19.14 11.28
CA GLN A 9 -20.07 18.68 11.02
C GLN A 9 -20.01 17.15 10.89
N ALA A 10 -20.78 16.41 11.70
CA ALA A 10 -20.91 14.96 11.58
C ALA A 10 -21.56 14.54 10.26
N GLU A 11 -22.61 15.24 9.81
CA GLU A 11 -23.27 15.01 8.52
C GLU A 11 -22.29 15.14 7.34
N ILE A 12 -21.42 16.17 7.35
CA ILE A 12 -20.36 16.32 6.34
C ILE A 12 -19.41 15.12 6.33
N TYR A 13 -18.97 14.64 7.50
CA TYR A 13 -18.11 13.46 7.58
C TYR A 13 -18.81 12.19 7.06
N PHE A 14 -20.08 11.99 7.39
CA PHE A 14 -20.85 10.86 6.88
C PHE A 14 -21.07 10.92 5.36
N HIS A 15 -21.21 12.12 4.78
CA HIS A 15 -21.25 12.29 3.32
C HIS A 15 -19.92 12.00 2.64
N GLN A 16 -18.79 12.28 3.29
CA GLN A 16 -17.45 12.02 2.74
C GLN A 16 -17.01 10.56 2.90
N ALA A 17 -17.52 9.85 3.91
CA ALA A 17 -17.11 8.50 4.25
C ALA A 17 -17.22 7.48 3.09
N PRO A 18 -18.26 7.47 2.24
CA PRO A 18 -18.33 6.56 1.10
C PRO A 18 -17.22 6.75 0.07
N ASP A 19 -16.83 8.00 -0.20
CA ASP A 19 -15.77 8.27 -1.18
C ASP A 19 -14.40 7.91 -0.62
N ILE A 20 -14.17 8.20 0.67
CA ILE A 20 -12.96 7.79 1.39
C ILE A 20 -12.83 6.26 1.41
N THR A 21 -13.91 5.55 1.74
CA THR A 21 -13.89 4.08 1.81
C THR A 21 -13.69 3.44 0.43
N ARG A 22 -14.31 3.97 -0.64
CA ARG A 22 -14.03 3.52 -2.02
C ARG A 22 -12.58 3.75 -2.43
N GLN A 23 -12.03 4.94 -2.14
CA GLN A 23 -10.64 5.25 -2.46
C GLN A 23 -9.68 4.34 -1.69
N GLN A 24 -9.94 4.08 -0.41
CA GLN A 24 -9.15 3.13 0.37
C GLN A 24 -9.26 1.71 -0.18
N GLN A 25 -10.46 1.22 -0.53
CA GLN A 25 -10.58 -0.11 -1.14
C GLN A 25 -9.79 -0.23 -2.44
N ALA A 26 -9.85 0.78 -3.32
CA ALA A 26 -9.10 0.78 -4.57
C ALA A 26 -7.59 0.66 -4.33
N LYS A 27 -7.05 1.43 -3.38
CA LYS A 27 -5.64 1.34 -2.96
C LYS A 27 -5.30 -0.06 -2.41
N SER A 28 -6.18 -0.70 -1.64
CA SER A 28 -5.92 -2.06 -1.10
C SER A 28 -5.78 -3.08 -2.20
N TRP A 29 -6.63 -3.00 -3.23
CA TRP A 29 -6.55 -3.87 -4.38
C TRP A 29 -5.28 -3.65 -5.20
N GLU A 30 -4.86 -2.39 -5.36
CA GLU A 30 -3.60 -2.03 -6.00
C GLU A 30 -2.39 -2.63 -5.28
N LEU A 31 -2.33 -2.52 -3.95
CA LEU A 31 -1.24 -3.10 -3.16
C LEU A 31 -1.18 -4.62 -3.31
N ARG A 32 -2.31 -5.33 -3.19
CA ARG A 32 -2.34 -6.80 -3.34
C ARG A 32 -1.91 -7.25 -4.74
N ALA A 33 -2.34 -6.51 -5.78
CA ALA A 33 -1.94 -6.80 -7.15
C ALA A 33 -0.43 -6.59 -7.33
N ALA A 34 0.11 -5.46 -6.83
CA ALA A 34 1.53 -5.16 -6.88
C ALA A 34 2.37 -6.21 -6.12
N THR A 35 1.95 -6.62 -4.92
CA THR A 35 2.58 -7.69 -4.14
C THR A 35 2.58 -9.01 -4.91
N SER A 36 1.44 -9.39 -5.51
CA SER A 36 1.34 -10.63 -6.27
C SER A 36 2.25 -10.63 -7.51
N LEU A 37 2.32 -9.51 -8.22
CA LEU A 37 3.19 -9.33 -9.38
C LEU A 37 4.68 -9.30 -8.97
N ALA A 38 5.02 -8.64 -7.88
CA ALA A 38 6.37 -8.63 -7.33
C ALA A 38 6.83 -10.05 -6.94
N ARG A 39 5.97 -10.86 -6.30
CA ARG A 39 6.28 -12.29 -6.02
C ARG A 39 6.43 -13.13 -7.28
N LEU A 40 5.70 -12.82 -8.35
CA LEU A 40 5.87 -13.49 -9.63
C LEU A 40 7.23 -13.13 -10.24
N TRP A 41 7.62 -11.85 -10.24
CA TRP A 41 8.91 -11.40 -10.76
C TRP A 41 10.09 -11.88 -9.93
N GLN A 42 9.97 -11.95 -8.60
CA GLN A 42 10.97 -12.56 -7.73
C GLN A 42 11.25 -14.01 -8.15
N ARG A 43 10.20 -14.82 -8.36
CA ARG A 43 10.32 -16.21 -8.86
C ARG A 43 10.93 -16.32 -10.26
N GLN A 44 10.94 -15.24 -11.03
CA GLN A 44 11.57 -15.13 -12.34
C GLN A 44 12.98 -14.49 -12.28
N ASN A 45 13.57 -14.35 -11.09
CA ASN A 45 14.85 -13.65 -10.85
C ASN A 45 14.86 -12.17 -11.28
N LYS A 46 13.70 -11.53 -11.40
CA LYS A 46 13.55 -10.10 -11.75
C LYS A 46 13.44 -9.24 -10.48
N HIS A 47 14.47 -9.28 -9.64
CA HIS A 47 14.43 -8.68 -8.30
C HIS A 47 14.35 -7.14 -8.33
N GLN A 48 15.15 -6.47 -9.16
CA GLN A 48 15.15 -5.01 -9.24
C GLN A 48 13.79 -4.44 -9.72
N PRO A 49 13.16 -4.94 -10.80
CA PRO A 49 11.81 -4.51 -11.19
C PRO A 49 10.75 -4.83 -10.14
N ALA A 50 10.85 -5.98 -9.45
CA ALA A 50 9.95 -6.34 -8.35
C ALA A 50 10.04 -5.33 -7.20
N TYR A 51 11.26 -4.96 -6.81
CA TYR A 51 11.49 -3.99 -5.77
C TYR A 51 10.97 -2.59 -6.15
N VAL A 52 11.30 -2.09 -7.33
CA VAL A 52 10.90 -0.75 -7.78
C VAL A 52 9.38 -0.61 -7.83
N LEU A 53 8.68 -1.57 -8.43
CA LEU A 53 7.21 -1.57 -8.49
C LEU A 53 6.59 -1.64 -7.09
N HIS A 54 7.11 -2.55 -6.25
CA HIS A 54 6.50 -2.77 -4.95
C HIS A 54 6.74 -1.58 -4.02
N ALA A 55 7.94 -1.01 -4.01
CA ALA A 55 8.30 0.13 -3.17
C ALA A 55 7.51 1.37 -3.58
N SER A 56 7.31 1.59 -4.89
CA SER A 56 6.55 2.74 -5.38
C SER A 56 5.10 2.66 -4.94
N VAL A 57 4.45 1.49 -4.98
CA VAL A 57 3.07 1.31 -4.51
C VAL A 57 3.01 1.41 -2.98
N PHE A 58 3.92 0.72 -2.26
CA PHE A 58 3.95 0.72 -0.80
C PHE A 58 4.14 2.12 -0.19
N ALA A 59 4.92 2.99 -0.83
CA ALA A 59 5.19 4.35 -0.35
C ALA A 59 3.95 5.26 -0.27
N TRP A 60 2.86 4.92 -0.96
CA TRP A 60 1.61 5.72 -0.99
C TRP A 60 0.69 5.41 0.18
N PHE A 61 1.03 4.39 0.96
CA PHE A 61 0.28 3.97 2.14
C PHE A 61 0.89 4.63 3.38
N THR A 62 0.24 5.67 3.88
CA THR A 62 0.51 6.25 5.19
C THR A 62 -0.58 5.82 6.19
N VAL A 63 -0.15 5.63 7.44
CA VAL A 63 -0.86 5.05 8.60
C VAL A 63 -2.40 5.20 8.57
N GLY A 64 -3.11 4.08 8.74
CA GLY A 64 -4.58 3.98 8.71
C GLY A 64 -5.12 2.90 7.76
N PHE A 65 -4.23 2.25 7.01
CA PHE A 65 -4.55 1.20 6.07
C PHE A 65 -4.55 -0.19 6.70
N ASN A 66 -5.31 -1.14 6.13
CA ASN A 66 -5.46 -2.50 6.66
C ASN A 66 -4.11 -3.10 7.06
N ALA A 67 -3.93 -3.37 8.36
CA ALA A 67 -2.64 -3.72 8.93
C ALA A 67 -2.04 -4.99 8.31
N ALA A 68 -2.88 -5.95 7.90
CA ALA A 68 -2.44 -7.20 7.30
C ALA A 68 -1.82 -7.02 5.90
N ASP A 69 -2.49 -6.26 5.02
CA ASP A 69 -2.00 -6.01 3.65
C ASP A 69 -0.67 -5.23 3.68
N LEU A 70 -0.48 -4.31 4.65
CA LEU A 70 0.76 -3.58 4.83
C LEU A 70 1.91 -4.44 5.39
N GLN A 71 1.62 -5.33 6.34
CA GLN A 71 2.64 -6.22 6.90
C GLN A 71 3.20 -7.17 5.84
N ASP A 72 2.32 -7.75 5.02
CA ASP A 72 2.74 -8.65 3.94
C ASP A 72 3.55 -7.93 2.87
N ALA A 73 3.16 -6.69 2.53
CA ALA A 73 3.90 -5.83 1.62
C ALA A 73 5.29 -5.44 2.14
N GLY A 74 5.38 -5.03 3.42
CA GLY A 74 6.65 -4.67 4.04
C GLY A 74 7.62 -5.85 4.10
N ARG A 75 7.13 -7.03 4.48
CA ARG A 75 7.93 -8.27 4.50
C ARG A 75 8.50 -8.61 3.13
N LEU A 76 7.72 -8.42 2.06
CA LEU A 76 8.22 -8.66 0.70
C LEU A 76 9.31 -7.65 0.28
N LEU A 77 9.25 -6.39 0.74
CA LEU A 77 10.33 -5.43 0.52
C LEU A 77 11.64 -5.86 1.19
N ASP A 78 11.56 -6.37 2.43
CA ASP A 78 12.73 -6.87 3.16
C ASP A 78 13.34 -8.12 2.49
N GLU A 79 12.49 -9.04 2.02
CA GLU A 79 12.89 -10.23 1.25
C GLU A 79 13.63 -9.81 -0.04
N LEU A 80 13.05 -8.92 -0.85
CA LEU A 80 13.65 -8.45 -2.10
C LEU A 80 14.96 -7.70 -1.88
N ASN A 81 15.04 -6.87 -0.84
CA ASN A 81 16.28 -6.17 -0.49
C ASN A 81 17.39 -7.16 -0.09
N THR A 82 17.02 -8.23 0.63
CA THR A 82 17.95 -9.30 0.99
C THR A 82 18.44 -10.04 -0.26
N ASP A 83 17.54 -10.45 -1.15
CA ASP A 83 17.90 -11.13 -2.41
C ASP A 83 18.89 -10.30 -3.25
N MET A 84 18.63 -9.00 -3.40
CA MET A 84 19.51 -8.10 -4.16
C MET A 84 20.88 -7.93 -3.51
N ARG A 85 20.96 -7.86 -2.18
CA ARG A 85 22.24 -7.82 -1.46
C ARG A 85 23.09 -9.05 -1.72
N TRP A 86 22.47 -10.23 -1.77
CA TRP A 86 23.18 -11.47 -2.11
C TRP A 86 23.66 -11.52 -3.56
N LEU A 87 22.93 -10.93 -4.50
CA LEU A 87 23.35 -10.82 -5.90
C LEU A 87 24.53 -9.86 -6.11
N THR A 88 24.67 -8.84 -5.26
CA THR A 88 25.79 -7.87 -5.33
C THR A 88 27.04 -8.29 -4.54
N ALA A 89 27.00 -9.41 -3.82
CA ALA A 89 28.11 -9.90 -2.99
C ALA A 89 28.98 -10.98 -3.67
N LEU A 90 28.78 -11.21 -4.98
CA LEU A 90 29.58 -12.06 -5.87
C LEU A 90 30.40 -11.21 -6.83
#